data_AF-A0AAW5ZBA9-F1
#
_entry.id   AF-A0AAW5ZBA9-F1
#
_cell.length_a   1.000
_cell.length_b   1.000
_cell.length_c   1.000
_cell.angle_alpha   90.00
_cell.angle_beta   90.00
_cell.angle_gamma   90.00
#
_symmetry.space_group_name_H-M   'P 1'
#
loop_
_entity.id
_entity.type
_entity.pdbx_description
1 polymer ?
#
loop_
_entity_poly.entity_id
_entity_poly.type
_entity_poly.pdbx_seq_one_letter_code
_entity_poly.pdbx_strand_id
1 'polypeptide(L)' 'GGSLQLVADMIKMFFKEDWIPKFSDRVIFTLAPMIAFTSLLLAFAIVPVSPGWVVADLNIGILFFLMMAGLAVYAVLFAG' A
#
# COMPACT_ATOMS: atom_id res chain seq x y z
N GLY A 1 -7.28 -14.41 23.96
CA GLY A 1 -5.86 -14.30 23.60
C GLY A 1 -5.64 -14.61 22.14
N GLY A 2 -5.94 -13.66 21.25
CA GLY A 2 -5.79 -13.79 19.79
C GLY A 2 -4.83 -12.77 19.18
N SER A 3 -4.12 -11.97 20.00
CA SER A 3 -3.17 -10.96 19.51
C SER A 3 -2.00 -11.57 18.73
N LEU A 4 -1.58 -12.78 19.11
CA LEU A 4 -0.51 -13.52 18.42
C LEU A 4 -0.95 -14.12 17.09
N GLN A 5 -2.25 -14.15 16.79
CA GLN A 5 -2.76 -14.71 15.53
C GLN A 5 -2.36 -13.85 14.32
N LEU A 6 -2.38 -12.52 14.48
CA LEU A 6 -1.89 -11.57 13.49
C LEU A 6 -0.40 -11.82 13.17
N VAL A 7 0.41 -12.08 14.20
CA VAL A 7 1.84 -12.40 14.03
C VAL A 7 2.02 -13.76 13.35
N ALA A 8 1.21 -14.77 13.71
CA ALA A 8 1.26 -16.09 13.10
C ALA A 8 0.89 -16.07 11.60
N ASP A 9 -0.12 -15.30 11.20
CA ASP A 9 -0.50 -15.13 9.79
C ASP A 9 0.58 -14.38 8.99
N MET A 10 1.19 -13.35 9.58
CA MET A 10 2.32 -12.64 8.95
C MET A 10 3.51 -13.58 8.71
N ILE A 11 3.92 -14.35 9.72
CA ILE A 11 5.01 -15.33 9.60
C ILE A 11 4.67 -16.36 8.52
N LYS A 12 3.43 -16.87 8.50
CA LYS A 12 2.96 -17.84 7.50
C LYS A 12 3.03 -17.29 6.07
N MET A 13 2.77 -16.00 5.87
CA MET A 13 2.91 -15.35 4.57
C MET A 13 4.37 -15.24 4.12
N PHE A 14 5.31 -14.95 5.03
CA PHE A 14 6.75 -14.91 4.71
C PHE A 14 7.33 -16.28 4.32
N PHE A 15 6.78 -17.37 4.86
CA PHE A 15 7.21 -18.74 4.52
C PHE A 15 6.49 -19.33 3.31
N LYS A 16 5.55 -18.61 2.68
CA LYS A 16 4.89 -19.05 1.46
C LYS A 16 5.84 -18.80 0.28
N GLU A 17 6.05 -19.80 -0.56
CA GLU A 17 6.78 -19.59 -1.82
C GLU A 17 6.04 -18.57 -2.69
N ASP A 18 6.75 -17.53 -3.13
CA ASP A 18 6.28 -16.58 -4.14
C ASP A 18 6.14 -17.29 -5.48
N TRP A 19 5.02 -18.01 -5.65
CA TRP A 19 4.70 -18.69 -6.89
C TRP A 19 4.21 -17.66 -7.92
N ILE A 20 5.12 -17.25 -8.78
CA ILE A 20 4.84 -16.26 -9.83
C ILE A 20 4.39 -17.01 -11.09
N PRO A 21 3.18 -16.75 -11.63
CA PRO A 21 2.68 -17.44 -12.81
C PRO A 21 3.58 -17.18 -14.03
N LYS A 22 3.89 -18.23 -14.81
CA LYS A 22 4.76 -18.17 -16.00
C LYS A 22 4.24 -17.28 -17.15
N PHE A 23 3.02 -16.76 -17.03
CA PHE A 23 2.34 -15.93 -18.02
C PHE A 23 2.35 -14.43 -17.66
N SER A 24 2.95 -14.06 -16.51
CA SER A 24 3.02 -12.66 -16.03
C SER A 24 4.46 -12.20 -15.88
N ASP A 25 4.73 -10.95 -16.22
CA ASP A 25 6.02 -10.30 -16.00
C ASP A 25 6.29 -10.18 -14.50
N ARG A 26 7.28 -10.93 -14.01
CA ARG A 26 7.74 -10.92 -12.60
C ARG A 26 7.89 -9.52 -12.03
N VAL A 27 8.41 -8.60 -12.83
CA VAL A 27 8.71 -7.23 -12.41
C VAL A 27 7.43 -6.43 -12.15
N ILE A 28 6.44 -6.53 -13.06
CA ILE A 28 5.19 -5.78 -12.95
C ILE A 28 4.33 -6.35 -11.82
N PHE A 29 4.26 -7.68 -11.73
CA PHE A 29 3.46 -8.36 -10.70
C PHE A 29 3.97 -8.11 -9.27
N THR A 30 5.29 -7.96 -9.08
CA THR A 30 5.87 -7.60 -7.78
C THR A 30 5.83 -6.09 -7.51
N LEU A 31 5.94 -5.23 -8.52
CA LEU A 31 5.84 -3.78 -8.36
C LEU A 31 4.42 -3.30 -8.09
N ALA A 32 3.41 -3.96 -8.65
CA ALA A 32 2.01 -3.61 -8.46
C ALA A 32 1.60 -3.51 -6.97
N PRO A 33 1.81 -4.53 -6.11
CA PRO A 33 1.51 -4.43 -4.69
C PRO A 33 2.41 -3.42 -3.95
N MET A 34 3.68 -3.24 -4.37
CA MET A 34 4.56 -2.21 -3.79
C MET A 34 4.02 -0.79 -4.02
N ILE A 35 3.55 -0.50 -5.23
CA ILE A 35 2.98 0.81 -5.58
C ILE A 35 1.68 1.03 -4.81
N ALA A 36 0.81 0.02 -4.70
CA ALA A 36 -0.43 0.11 -3.93
C ALA A 36 -0.18 0.36 -2.43
N PHE A 37 0.82 -0.32 -1.85
CA PHE A 37 1.15 -0.15 -0.43
C PHE A 37 1.78 1.21 -0.16
N THR A 38 2.68 1.66 -1.04
CA THR A 38 3.32 2.97 -0.95
C THR A 38 2.32 4.10 -1.13
N SER A 39 1.36 3.95 -2.05
CA SER A 39 0.34 4.97 -2.27
C SER A 39 -0.61 5.12 -1.09
N LEU A 40 -0.97 4.01 -0.44
CA LEU A 40 -1.75 4.00 0.79
C LEU A 40 -1.02 4.69 1.95
N LEU A 41 0.26 4.37 2.16
CA LEU A 41 1.09 4.98 3.22
C LEU A 41 1.22 6.49 3.03
N LEU A 42 1.44 6.94 1.79
CA LEU A 42 1.55 8.37 1.46
C LEU A 42 0.21 9.10 1.59
N ALA A 43 -0.92 8.46 1.28
CA ALA A 43 -2.24 9.04 1.53
C ALA A 43 -2.51 9.26 3.02
N PHE A 44 -2.02 8.36 3.89
CA PHE A 44 -2.11 8.51 5.34
C PHE A 44 -1.23 9.64 5.90
N ALA A 45 -0.14 10.01 5.22
CA ALA A 45 0.76 11.08 5.67
C ALA A 45 0.10 12.48 5.68
N ILE A 46 -1.01 12.67 4.96
CA ILE A 46 -1.73 13.96 4.91
C ILE A 46 -2.87 14.03 5.92
N VAL A 47 -3.28 12.90 6.48
CA VAL A 47 -4.39 12.87 7.43
C VAL A 47 -3.91 13.50 8.76
N PRO A 48 -4.52 14.63 9.19
CA PRO A 48 -4.14 15.27 10.45
C PRO A 48 -4.57 14.39 11.62
N VAL A 49 -3.62 14.00 12.48
CA VAL A 49 -3.91 13.15 13.66
C VAL A 49 -4.32 14.00 14.86
N SER A 50 -3.84 15.24 14.95
CA SER A 50 -4.28 16.23 15.96
C SER A 50 -4.18 17.66 15.42
N PRO A 51 -4.82 18.65 16.07
CA PRO A 51 -4.63 20.06 15.72
C PRO A 51 -3.15 20.41 15.88
N GLY A 52 -2.47 20.75 14.77
CA GLY A 52 -1.04 21.06 14.74
C GLY A 52 -0.08 19.87 14.56
N TRP A 53 -0.57 18.61 14.55
CA TRP A 53 0.24 17.45 14.15
C TRP A 53 -0.20 16.97 12.77
N VAL A 54 0.37 17.62 11.78
CA VAL A 54 0.30 17.19 10.38
C VAL A 54 1.69 16.74 9.97
N VAL A 55 1.82 15.53 9.42
CA VAL A 55 3.13 15.01 8.97
C VAL A 55 3.64 15.82 7.77
N ALA A 56 2.73 16.28 6.91
CA ALA A 56 3.01 17.23 5.83
C ALA A 56 1.87 18.26 5.72
N ASP A 57 2.11 19.50 6.16
CA ASP A 57 1.18 20.62 5.95
C ASP A 57 1.20 21.05 4.49
N LEU A 58 0.36 20.39 3.70
CA LEU A 58 0.17 20.66 2.29
C LEU A 58 -1.07 21.54 2.13
N ASN A 59 -0.87 22.78 1.67
CA ASN A 59 -1.94 23.66 1.21
C ASN A 59 -2.84 23.00 0.14
N ILE A 60 -2.36 21.91 -0.47
CA ILE A 60 -3.03 21.15 -1.52
C ILE A 60 -3.31 19.69 -1.09
N GLY A 61 -3.56 19.45 0.21
CA GLY A 61 -3.75 18.11 0.77
C GLY A 61 -4.86 17.29 0.08
N ILE A 62 -5.97 17.92 -0.30
CA ILE A 62 -7.10 17.25 -0.98
C ILE A 62 -6.72 16.79 -2.40
N LEU A 63 -6.02 17.61 -3.19
CA LEU A 63 -5.60 17.18 -4.54
C LEU A 63 -4.53 16.09 -4.47
N PHE A 64 -3.63 16.13 -3.48
CA PHE A 64 -2.69 15.03 -3.28
C PHE A 64 -3.42 13.74 -2.90
N PHE A 65 -4.39 13.79 -1.98
CA PHE A 65 -5.19 12.62 -1.64
C PHE A 65 -5.88 12.01 -2.86
N LEU A 66 -6.47 12.86 -3.73
CA LEU A 66 -7.08 12.41 -4.98
C LEU A 66 -6.06 11.80 -5.96
N MET A 67 -4.87 12.40 -6.07
CA MET A 67 -3.77 11.87 -6.88
C MET A 67 -3.34 10.47 -6.41
N MET A 68 -3.19 10.26 -5.10
CA MET A 68 -2.83 8.96 -4.53
C MET A 68 -3.93 7.92 -4.75
N ALA A 69 -5.20 8.32 -4.62
CA ALA A 69 -6.33 7.46 -4.94
C ALA A 69 -6.33 7.02 -6.41
N GLY A 70 -5.97 7.91 -7.34
CA GLY A 70 -5.78 7.56 -8.76
C GLY A 70 -4.63 6.59 -8.99
N LEU A 71 -3.47 6.80 -8.34
CA LEU A 71 -2.33 5.88 -8.42
C LEU A 71 -2.64 4.48 -7.87
N ALA A 72 -3.48 4.38 -6.84
CA ALA A 72 -3.91 3.10 -6.30
C ALA A 72 -4.69 2.25 -7.34
N VAL A 73 -5.49 2.87 -8.22
CA VAL A 73 -6.21 2.14 -9.29
C VAL A 73 -5.24 1.51 -10.29
N TYR A 74 -4.17 2.20 -10.65
CA TYR A 74 -3.13 1.64 -11.54
C TYR A 74 -2.39 0.47 -10.90
N ALA A 75 -2.14 0.52 -9.59
CA ALA A 75 -1.55 -0.60 -8.86
C ALA A 75 -2.44 -1.85 -8.89
N VAL A 76 -3.77 -1.68 -8.77
CA VAL A 76 -4.73 -2.79 -8.88
C VAL A 76 -4.78 -3.35 -10.30
N LEU A 77 -4.74 -2.48 -11.33
CA LEU A 77 -4.70 -2.89 -12.74
C LEU A 77 -3.45 -3.71 -13.10
N PHE A 78 -2.30 -3.43 -12.48
CA PHE A 78 -1.08 -4.20 -12.72
C PHE A 78 -1.00 -5.50 -11.89
N ALA A 79 -1.82 -5.62 -10.84
CA ALA A 79 -1.88 -6.80 -9.97
C ALA A 79 -2.90 -7.85 -10.44
N GLY A 80 -3.94 -7.43 -11.18
CA GLY A 80 -4.97 -8.31 -11.76
C GLY A 80 -4.59 -8.84 -13.13
#